data_AF-A0A2V6NSL9-F1
#
_entry.id   AF-A0A2V6NSL9-F1
#
_cell.length_a   1.000
_cell.length_b   1.000
_cell.length_c   1.000
_cell.angle_alpha   90.00
_cell.angle_beta   90.00
_cell.angle_gamma   90.00
#
_symmetry.space_group_name_H-M   'P 1'
#
loop_
_entity.id
_entity.type
_entity.pdbx_description
1 polymer ?
#
loop_
_entity_poly.entity_id
_entity_poly.type
_entity_poly.pdbx_seq_one_letter_code
_entity_poly.pdbx_strand_id
1 'polypeptide(L)'
;MAFMAVIQQAGLPALRVAFTIAVIVFLFGGYVIFRKRHQFFDRDPIVPNDVPAVRHNRLEEILFVWGGLTLVLISILYQVWTE
;
A
#
# COMPACT_ATOMS: atom_id res chain seq x y z
N MET A 1 -32.73 -7.43 -16.15
CA MET A 1 -31.52 -7.13 -16.95
C MET A 1 -31.14 -5.64 -16.96
N ALA A 2 -32.08 -4.67 -16.89
CA ALA A 2 -31.73 -3.24 -16.91
C ALA A 2 -30.92 -2.73 -15.68
N PHE A 3 -31.21 -3.24 -14.48
CA PHE A 3 -30.57 -2.78 -13.24
C PHE A 3 -29.06 -3.13 -13.17
N MET A 4 -28.68 -4.31 -13.67
CA MET A 4 -27.27 -4.75 -13.73
C MET A 4 -26.43 -3.90 -14.70
N ALA A 5 -27.02 -3.48 -15.82
CA ALA A 5 -26.36 -2.64 -16.80
C ALA A 5 -26.01 -1.25 -16.23
N VAL A 6 -26.91 -0.66 -15.43
CA VAL A 6 -26.67 0.61 -14.73
C VAL A 6 -25.57 0.48 -13.67
N ILE A 7 -25.57 -0.62 -12.90
CA ILE A 7 -24.52 -0.91 -11.93
C ILE A 7 -23.15 -1.07 -12.62
N GLN A 8 -23.07 -1.79 -13.75
CA GLN A 8 -21.82 -1.92 -14.50
C GLN A 8 -21.34 -0.58 -15.05
N GLN A 9 -22.26 0.25 -15.57
CA GLN A 9 -21.92 1.55 -16.16
C GLN A 9 -21.37 2.54 -15.12
N ALA A 10 -21.86 2.49 -13.87
CA ALA A 10 -21.35 3.32 -12.77
C ALA A 10 -20.19 2.66 -11.99
N GLY A 11 -20.12 1.33 -11.99
CA GLY A 11 -19.19 0.55 -11.18
C GLY A 11 -17.74 0.68 -11.64
N LEU A 12 -17.49 0.59 -12.95
CA LEU A 12 -16.15 0.74 -13.52
C LEU A 12 -15.52 2.11 -13.21
N PRO A 13 -16.19 3.25 -13.49
CA PRO A 13 -15.69 4.56 -13.10
C PRO A 13 -15.43 4.71 -11.60
N ALA A 14 -16.33 4.18 -10.75
CA ALA A 14 -16.17 4.22 -9.31
C ALA A 14 -14.92 3.44 -8.84
N LEU A 15 -14.70 2.24 -9.39
CA LEU A 15 -13.51 1.44 -9.11
C LEU A 15 -12.23 2.15 -9.55
N ARG A 16 -12.21 2.79 -10.73
CA ARG A 16 -11.06 3.58 -11.19
C ARG A 16 -10.69 4.67 -10.19
N VAL A 17 -11.67 5.44 -9.71
CA VAL A 17 -11.44 6.51 -8.74
C VAL A 17 -10.96 5.94 -7.41
N ALA A 18 -11.63 4.91 -6.89
CA ALA A 18 -11.29 4.30 -5.60
C ALA A 18 -9.86 3.75 -5.59
N PHE A 19 -9.48 2.96 -6.60
CA PHE A 19 -8.13 2.38 -6.68
C PHE A 19 -7.07 3.42 -7.01
N THR A 20 -7.38 4.48 -7.77
CA THR A 20 -6.46 5.60 -7.97
C THR A 20 -6.14 6.27 -6.64
N ILE A 21 -7.16 6.59 -5.85
CA ILE A 21 -6.99 7.21 -4.53
C ILE A 21 -6.20 6.26 -3.61
N ALA A 22 -6.54 4.97 -3.58
CA ALA A 22 -5.85 3.98 -2.76
C ALA A 22 -4.35 3.89 -3.10
N VAL A 23 -4.00 3.83 -4.39
CA VAL A 23 -2.60 3.83 -4.83
C VAL A 23 -1.88 5.11 -4.41
N ILE A 24 -2.50 6.28 -4.60
CA ILE A 24 -1.90 7.56 -4.18
C ILE A 24 -1.62 7.56 -2.67
N VAL A 25 -2.58 7.11 -1.85
CA VAL A 25 -2.42 7.04 -0.40
C VAL A 25 -1.30 6.08 0.00
N PHE A 26 -1.18 4.92 -0.65
CA PHE A 26 -0.10 3.95 -0.39
C PHE A 26 1.27 4.48 -0.82
N LEU A 27 1.37 5.15 -1.96
CA LEU A 27 2.62 5.78 -2.39
C LEU A 27 3.03 6.91 -1.46
N PHE A 28 2.08 7.75 -1.05
CA PHE A 28 2.33 8.84 -0.11
C PHE A 28 2.69 8.31 1.28
N GLY A 29 1.98 7.31 1.77
CA GLY A 29 2.28 6.63 3.02
C GLY A 29 3.70 6.04 3.01
N GLY A 30 4.06 5.34 1.93
CA GLY A 30 5.41 4.81 1.74
C GLY A 30 6.47 5.91 1.74
N TYR A 31 6.21 7.03 1.07
CA TYR A 31 7.09 8.21 1.09
C TYR A 31 7.27 8.78 2.50
N VAL A 32 6.19 8.93 3.27
CA VAL A 32 6.25 9.44 4.65
C VAL A 32 7.02 8.47 5.55
N ILE A 33 6.76 7.16 5.44
CA ILE A 33 7.48 6.12 6.19
C ILE A 33 8.97 6.18 5.85
N PHE A 34 9.33 6.27 4.57
CA PHE A 34 10.72 6.37 4.13
C PHE A 34 11.41 7.64 4.65
N ARG A 35 10.71 8.79 4.61
CA ARG A 35 11.24 10.06 5.10
C ARG A 35 11.45 10.06 6.62
N LYS A 36 10.56 9.41 7.37
CA LYS A 36 10.63 9.29 8.83
C LYS A 36 11.25 7.98 9.31
N ARG A 37 11.89 7.21 8.42
CA ARG A 37 12.39 5.85 8.71
C ARG A 37 13.26 5.78 9.96
N HIS A 38 14.11 6.78 10.18
CA HIS A 38 14.97 6.85 11.38
C HIS A 38 14.14 6.99 12.66
N GLN A 39 13.05 7.75 12.63
CA GLN A 39 12.16 7.88 13.80
C GLN A 39 11.39 6.60 14.11
N PHE A 40 11.09 5.78 13.10
CA PHE A 40 10.27 4.58 13.24
C PHE A 40 11.07 3.29 13.43
N PHE A 41 12.31 3.25 12.94
CA PHE A 41 13.09 2.02 12.81
C PHE A 41 14.50 2.12 13.38
N ASP A 42 14.89 3.25 13.98
CA ASP A 42 16.10 3.31 14.79
C ASP A 42 15.93 2.51 16.08
N ARG A 43 17.02 2.43 16.84
CA ARG A 43 17.09 1.66 18.08
C ARG A 43 16.08 2.17 19.10
N ASP A 44 15.24 1.27 19.59
CA ASP A 44 14.33 1.48 20.70
C ASP A 44 14.93 0.90 22.00
N PRO A 45 15.28 1.74 22.99
CA PRO A 45 15.87 1.28 24.24
C PRO A 45 14.90 0.48 25.12
N ILE A 46 13.59 0.55 24.86
CA ILE A 46 12.55 -0.13 25.64
C ILE A 46 12.37 -1.58 25.17
N VAL A 47 12.78 -1.89 23.93
CA VAL A 47 12.66 -3.24 23.33
C VAL A 47 13.86 -4.10 23.75
N PRO A 48 13.64 -5.19 24.52
CA PRO A 48 14.70 -6.14 24.82
C PRO A 48 15.22 -6.78 23.53
N ASN A 49 16.52 -7.02 23.44
CA ASN A 49 17.18 -7.60 22.25
C ASN A 49 17.01 -6.80 20.95
N ASP A 50 16.91 -5.47 21.03
CA ASP A 50 16.99 -4.61 19.86
C ASP A 50 18.43 -4.54 19.29
N VAL A 51 18.81 -5.63 18.62
CA VAL A 51 20.09 -5.79 17.91
C VAL A 51 19.92 -5.45 16.43
N PRO A 52 21.00 -5.04 15.73
CA PRO A 52 20.92 -4.63 14.32
C PRO A 52 20.21 -5.63 13.40
N ALA A 53 20.41 -6.93 13.60
CA ALA A 53 19.76 -7.98 12.81
C ALA A 53 18.23 -7.97 12.96
N VAL A 54 17.72 -7.78 14.19
CA VAL A 54 16.27 -7.75 14.46
C VAL A 54 15.62 -6.51 13.82
N ARG A 55 16.30 -5.36 13.86
CA ARG A 55 15.81 -4.14 13.17
C ARG A 55 15.78 -4.31 11.67
N HIS A 56 16.81 -4.91 11.09
CA HIS A 56 16.87 -5.17 9.67
C HIS A 56 15.72 -6.09 9.22
N ASN A 57 15.49 -7.19 9.93
CA ASN A 57 14.39 -8.11 9.62
C ASN A 57 13.03 -7.43 9.71
N ARG A 58 12.80 -6.59 10.72
CA ARG A 58 11.55 -5.82 10.87
C ARG A 58 11.34 -4.87 9.69
N LEU A 59 12.40 -4.18 9.26
CA LEU A 59 12.37 -3.31 8.08
C LEU A 59 12.03 -4.11 6.82
N GLU A 60 12.67 -5.25 6.62
CA GLU A 60 12.40 -6.13 5.46
C GLU A 60 10.95 -6.63 5.46
N GLU A 61 10.42 -7.07 6.60
CA GLU A 61 9.03 -7.54 6.73
C GLU A 61 8.04 -6.44 6.36
N ILE A 62 8.24 -5.22 6.87
CA ILE A 62 7.38 -4.07 6.57
C ILE A 62 7.48 -3.71 5.08
N LEU A 63 8.68 -3.67 4.52
CA LEU A 63 8.88 -3.38 3.10
C LEU A 63 8.26 -4.46 2.22
N PHE A 64 8.34 -5.73 2.60
CA PHE A 64 7.76 -6.85 1.87
C PHE A 64 6.24 -6.76 1.84
N VAL A 65 5.59 -6.57 2.99
CA VAL A 65 4.13 -6.44 3.08
C VAL A 65 3.65 -5.16 2.38
N TRP A 66 4.29 -4.03 2.63
CA TRP A 66 3.91 -2.75 2.01
C TRP A 66 4.09 -2.78 0.49
N GLY A 67 5.23 -3.31 0.02
CA GLY A 67 5.53 -3.47 -1.39
C GLY A 67 4.56 -4.41 -2.08
N GLY A 68 4.28 -5.57 -1.46
CA GLY A 68 3.30 -6.53 -1.97
C GLY A 68 1.90 -5.93 -2.11
N LEU A 69 1.40 -5.24 -1.07
CA LEU A 69 0.10 -4.56 -1.13
C LEU A 69 0.08 -3.44 -2.18
N THR A 70 1.16 -2.67 -2.30
CA THR A 70 1.28 -1.62 -3.32
C THR A 70 1.22 -2.23 -4.73
N LEU A 71 1.91 -3.34 -4.97
CA LEU A 71 1.87 -4.05 -6.25
C LEU A 71 0.46 -4.57 -6.56
N VAL A 72 -0.22 -5.18 -5.58
CA VAL A 72 -1.62 -5.62 -5.75
C VAL A 72 -2.52 -4.46 -6.16
N LEU A 73 -2.43 -3.31 -5.47
CA LEU A 73 -3.23 -2.13 -5.80
C LEU A 73 -2.93 -1.61 -7.21
N ILE A 74 -1.66 -1.55 -7.60
CA ILE A 74 -1.25 -1.14 -8.95
C ILE A 74 -1.78 -2.13 -9.99
N SER A 75 -1.70 -3.44 -9.74
CA SER A 75 -2.22 -4.46 -10.66
C SER A 75 -3.73 -4.35 -10.85
N ILE A 76 -4.49 -4.14 -9.77
CA ILE A 76 -5.94 -3.94 -9.86
C ILE A 76 -6.24 -2.63 -10.60
N LEU A 77 -5.54 -1.54 -10.26
CA LEU A 77 -5.72 -0.27 -10.95
C LEU A 77 -5.48 -0.41 -12.45
N TYR A 78 -4.39 -1.07 -12.83
CA TYR A 78 -4.07 -1.36 -14.23
C TYR A 78 -5.21 -2.12 -14.91
N GLN A 79 -5.67 -3.23 -14.32
CA GLN A 79 -6.79 -4.02 -14.85
C GLN A 79 -8.03 -3.16 -15.08
N VAL A 80 -8.47 -2.40 -14.07
CA VAL A 80 -9.69 -1.58 -14.16
C VAL A 80 -9.59 -0.46 -15.21
N TRP A 81 -8.38 0.00 -15.54
CA TRP A 81 -8.15 0.99 -16.61
C TRP A 81 -8.00 0.37 -18.01
N THR A 82 -7.67 -0.93 -18.10
CA THR A 82 -7.53 -1.65 -19.38
C THR A 82 -8.80 -2.39 -19.83
N GLU A 83 -9.74 -2.61 -18.91
CA GLU A 83 -11.12 -3.04 -19.18
C GLU A 83 -11.99 -1.87 -19.67
#